data_AF-A0ABD0L9T9-F1
#
_entry.id   AF-A0ABD0L9T9-F1
#
_cell.length_a   1.000
_cell.length_b   1.000
_cell.length_c   1.000
_cell.angle_alpha   90.00
_cell.angle_beta   90.00
_cell.angle_gamma   90.00
#
_symmetry.space_group_name_H-M   'P 1'
#
loop_
_entity.id
_entity.type
_entity.pdbx_description
1 polymer ?
#
loop_
_entity_poly.entity_id
_entity_poly.type
_entity_poly.pdbx_seq_one_letter_code
_entity_poly.pdbx_strand_id
1 'polypeptide(L)'
;MAELDMVNRDPNNINDHLKVMFEDVLAEPEGAHAMDCVWSASYKCFNFWKNVCYMLHTLCCGICIAAEWGCEFAYIAFVHIWHITPLFKVLELNCGCCQKLWGMCVHCCLDPCCEACGLLFHAFKKS
;
A
#
# COMPACT_ATOMS: atom_id res chain seq x y z
N MET A 1 23.21 4.90 4.04
CA MET A 1 22.22 5.11 5.12
C MET A 1 21.61 6.47 4.84
N ALA A 2 20.32 6.55 4.53
CA ALA A 2 19.68 7.86 4.39
C ALA A 2 19.77 8.57 5.75
N GLU A 3 20.16 9.83 5.74
CA GLU A 3 20.22 10.65 6.95
C GLU A 3 18.79 10.86 7.46
N LEU A 4 18.61 10.79 8.78
CA LEU A 4 17.30 11.02 9.41
C LEU A 4 16.96 12.51 9.32
N ASP A 5 15.94 12.87 8.54
CA ASP A 5 15.48 14.24 8.46
C ASP A 5 14.69 14.61 9.73
N MET A 6 15.28 15.49 10.53
CA MET A 6 14.69 15.95 11.80
C MET A 6 13.66 17.07 11.60
N VAL A 7 13.64 17.71 10.44
CA VAL A 7 12.77 18.84 10.08
C VAL A 7 11.55 18.34 9.31
N ASN A 8 11.75 17.62 8.21
CA ASN A 8 10.67 17.02 7.43
C ASN A 8 10.49 15.54 7.80
N ARG A 9 9.65 15.28 8.81
CA ARG A 9 9.36 13.93 9.30
C ARG A 9 8.31 13.15 8.48
N ASP A 10 7.71 13.79 7.47
CA ASP A 10 6.77 13.15 6.53
C ASP A 10 7.13 13.49 5.06
N PRO A 11 8.30 13.03 4.57
CA PRO A 11 8.78 13.38 3.22
C PRO A 11 7.89 12.84 2.09
N ASN A 12 7.10 11.81 2.36
CA ASN A 12 6.20 11.18 1.39
C ASN A 12 4.75 11.65 1.53
N ASN A 13 4.47 12.60 2.44
CA ASN A 13 3.14 13.16 2.67
C ASN A 13 2.08 12.08 2.98
N ILE A 14 2.46 11.01 3.68
CA ILE A 14 1.55 9.90 4.00
C ILE A 14 0.45 10.33 4.98
N ASN A 15 0.69 11.39 5.75
CA ASN A 15 -0.23 11.90 6.76
C ASN A 15 -0.85 13.25 6.38
N ASP A 16 -0.90 13.60 5.09
CA ASP A 16 -1.45 14.88 4.61
C ASP A 16 -2.88 15.15 5.09
N HIS A 17 -3.69 14.10 5.19
CA HIS A 17 -5.06 14.16 5.68
C HIS A 17 -5.19 14.59 7.15
N LEU A 18 -4.11 14.57 7.94
CA LEU A 18 -4.09 15.03 9.34
C LEU A 18 -3.75 16.52 9.48
N LYS A 19 -3.44 17.22 8.38
CA LYS A 19 -3.17 18.67 8.37
C LYS A 19 -4.47 19.45 8.59
N VAL A 20 -4.93 19.48 9.84
CA VAL A 20 -6.12 20.22 10.27
C VAL A 20 -5.72 21.53 10.94
N MET A 21 -6.19 22.65 10.38
CA MET A 21 -6.01 24.01 10.86
C MET A 21 -7.19 24.43 11.74
N PHE A 22 -7.04 25.54 12.48
CA PHE A 22 -8.09 26.04 13.36
C PHE A 22 -9.35 26.43 12.58
N GLU A 23 -9.16 27.08 11.44
CA GLU A 23 -10.20 27.54 10.53
C GLU A 23 -10.95 26.36 9.88
N ASP A 24 -10.30 25.21 9.69
CA ASP A 24 -10.97 24.00 9.18
C ASP A 24 -12.03 23.44 10.15
N VAL A 25 -11.95 23.80 11.44
CA VAL A 25 -12.81 23.25 12.50
C VAL A 25 -13.80 24.28 13.02
N LEU A 26 -13.36 25.53 13.21
CA LEU A 26 -14.10 26.56 13.95
C LEU A 26 -14.33 27.85 13.15
N ALA A 27 -14.08 27.87 11.84
CA ALA A 27 -14.27 29.08 11.02
C ALA A 27 -15.63 29.76 11.25
N GLU A 28 -15.57 31.08 11.43
CA GLU A 28 -16.74 31.95 11.53
C GLU A 28 -17.08 32.56 10.15
N PRO A 29 -18.36 32.60 9.74
CA PRO A 29 -18.80 33.26 8.51
C PRO A 29 -18.87 34.79 8.67
N GLU A 30 -18.85 35.55 7.56
CA GLU A 30 -18.78 37.03 7.52
C GLU A 30 -19.88 37.78 8.33
N GLY A 31 -20.97 37.10 8.71
CA GLY A 31 -22.08 37.70 9.48
C GLY A 31 -22.14 37.32 10.96
N ALA A 32 -21.25 36.45 11.45
CA ALA A 32 -21.30 35.91 12.81
C ALA A 32 -19.90 35.84 13.43
N HIS A 33 -19.27 37.00 13.56
CA HIS A 33 -17.94 37.11 14.17
C HIS A 33 -18.01 37.23 15.69
N ALA A 34 -17.27 36.37 16.38
CA ALA A 34 -16.95 36.58 17.78
C ALA A 34 -16.05 37.81 17.94
N MET A 35 -15.94 38.30 19.16
CA MET A 35 -15.01 39.37 19.49
C MET A 35 -13.57 38.93 19.17
N ASP A 36 -12.76 39.80 18.57
CA ASP A 36 -11.38 39.51 18.16
C ASP A 36 -10.52 38.90 19.27
N CYS A 37 -10.72 39.33 20.51
CA CYS A 37 -10.00 38.80 21.66
C CYS A 37 -10.34 37.33 21.94
N VAL A 38 -11.61 36.95 21.78
CA VAL A 38 -12.09 35.57 21.95
C VAL A 38 -11.60 34.73 20.79
N TRP A 39 -11.69 35.22 19.56
CA TRP A 39 -11.19 34.52 18.38
C TRP A 39 -9.69 34.22 18.49
N SER A 40 -8.88 35.23 18.84
CA SER A 40 -7.43 35.07 19.04
C SER A 40 -7.08 34.13 20.20
N ALA A 41 -7.80 34.22 21.33
CA ALA A 41 -7.59 33.33 22.46
C ALA A 41 -7.93 31.87 22.11
N SER A 42 -9.03 31.65 21.39
CA SER A 42 -9.45 30.34 20.89
C SER A 42 -8.42 29.74 19.94
N TYR A 43 -7.92 30.52 18.98
CA TYR A 43 -6.85 30.09 18.07
C TYR A 43 -5.60 29.61 18.82
N LYS A 44 -5.14 30.40 19.81
CA LYS A 44 -3.95 30.05 20.62
C LYS A 44 -4.21 28.80 21.48
N CYS A 45 -5.36 28.75 22.12
CA CYS A 45 -5.76 27.63 22.98
C CYS A 45 -5.83 26.31 22.19
N PHE A 46 -6.50 26.33 21.03
CA PHE A 46 -6.62 25.18 20.15
C PHE A 46 -5.25 24.63 19.72
N ASN A 47 -4.38 25.48 19.19
CA ASN A 47 -3.05 25.06 18.73
C ASN A 47 -2.17 24.58 19.89
N PHE A 48 -2.25 25.24 21.05
CA PHE A 48 -1.53 24.82 22.24
C PHE A 48 -1.92 23.40 22.67
N TRP A 49 -3.22 23.14 22.87
CA TRP A 49 -3.69 21.83 23.30
C TRP A 49 -3.47 20.75 22.25
N LYS A 50 -3.65 21.07 20.95
CA LYS A 50 -3.34 20.14 19.86
C LYS A 50 -1.88 19.67 19.94
N ASN A 51 -0.96 20.61 20.09
CA ASN A 51 0.47 20.30 20.15
C ASN A 51 0.85 19.58 21.44
N VAL A 52 0.36 20.03 22.60
CA VAL A 52 0.69 19.42 23.89
C VAL A 52 0.16 17.99 23.98
N CYS A 53 -1.10 17.74 23.61
CA CYS A 53 -1.68 16.41 23.64
C CYS A 53 -0.91 15.45 22.71
N TYR A 54 -0.57 15.90 21.50
CA TYR A 54 0.25 15.11 20.58
C TYR A 54 1.64 14.82 21.16
N MET A 55 2.35 15.83 21.68
CA MET A 55 3.66 15.66 22.31
C MET A 55 3.62 14.68 23.48
N LEU A 56 2.63 14.79 24.37
CA LEU A 56 2.48 13.87 25.49
C LEU A 56 2.25 12.44 25.01
N HIS A 57 1.40 12.24 24.01
CA HIS A 57 1.14 10.90 23.48
C HIS A 57 2.37 10.28 22.82
N THR A 58 3.10 11.07 22.02
CA THR A 58 4.35 10.63 21.38
C THR A 58 5.46 10.37 22.41
N LEU A 59 5.55 11.15 23.48
CA LEU A 59 6.50 10.94 24.56
C LEU A 59 6.23 9.62 25.31
N CYS A 60 4.96 9.36 25.64
CA CYS A 60 4.58 8.17 26.40
C CYS A 60 4.67 6.88 25.58
N CYS A 61 4.25 6.91 24.31
CA CYS A 61 4.03 5.69 23.53
C CYS A 61 4.90 5.59 22.27
N GLY A 62 5.52 6.68 21.81
CA GLY A 62 6.15 6.74 20.49
C GLY A 62 7.27 5.74 20.29
N ILE A 63 8.18 5.62 21.27
CA ILE A 63 9.31 4.68 21.19
C ILE A 63 8.83 3.23 21.23
N CYS A 64 7.84 2.92 22.08
CA CYS A 64 7.29 1.57 22.19
C CYS A 64 6.64 1.12 20.88
N ILE A 65 5.81 1.99 20.28
CA ILE A 65 5.14 1.72 19.00
C ILE A 65 6.18 1.61 17.87
N ALA A 66 7.21 2.47 17.86
CA ALA A 66 8.28 2.37 16.87
C ALA A 66 9.05 1.04 16.97
N ALA A 67 9.31 0.56 18.18
CA ALA A 67 9.94 -0.74 18.41
C ALA A 67 9.06 -1.91 17.94
N GLU A 68 7.76 -1.86 18.25
CA GLU A 68 6.77 -2.85 17.80
C GLU A 68 6.80 -3.00 16.27
N TRP A 69 6.64 -1.89 15.53
CA TRP A 69 6.66 -1.92 14.06
C TRP A 69 8.01 -2.37 13.50
N GLY A 70 9.12 -1.98 14.14
CA GLY A 70 10.46 -2.44 13.77
C GLY A 70 10.58 -3.97 13.87
N CYS A 71 10.08 -4.56 14.95
CA CYS A 71 10.05 -6.01 15.13
C CYS A 71 9.14 -6.71 14.12
N GLU A 72 7.94 -6.17 13.89
CA GLU A 72 6.97 -6.73 12.94
C GLU A 72 7.56 -6.80 11.53
N PHE A 73 8.12 -5.70 11.02
CA PHE A 73 8.72 -5.69 9.69
C PHE A 73 9.97 -6.57 9.59
N ALA A 74 10.76 -6.69 10.64
CA ALA A 74 11.89 -7.62 10.68
C ALA A 74 11.42 -9.09 10.58
N TYR A 75 10.36 -9.44 11.30
CA TYR A 75 9.77 -10.78 11.23
C TYR A 75 9.16 -11.07 9.85
N ILE A 76 8.39 -10.13 9.28
CA ILE A 76 7.83 -10.26 7.93
C ILE A 76 8.94 -10.49 6.90
N ALA A 77 10.04 -9.74 6.98
CA ALA A 77 11.20 -9.91 6.11
C ALA A 77 11.84 -11.29 6.27
N PHE A 78 12.01 -11.77 7.51
CA PHE A 78 12.51 -13.11 7.79
C PHE A 78 11.63 -14.19 7.16
N VAL A 79 10.31 -14.13 7.39
CA VAL A 79 9.36 -15.09 6.81
C VAL A 79 9.43 -15.07 5.28
N HIS A 80 9.50 -13.88 4.68
CA HIS A 80 9.59 -13.76 3.22
C HIS A 80 10.85 -14.43 2.67
N ILE A 81 12.02 -14.11 3.24
CA ILE A 81 13.30 -14.61 2.76
C ILE A 81 13.42 -16.13 2.95
N TRP A 82 13.05 -16.62 4.13
CA TRP A 82 13.36 -18.01 4.52
C TRP A 82 12.25 -19.02 4.20
N HIS A 83 11.00 -18.56 4.05
CA HIS A 83 9.87 -19.46 3.82
C HIS A 83 9.17 -19.17 2.50
N ILE A 84 8.77 -17.93 2.26
CA ILE A 84 7.93 -17.58 1.11
C ILE A 84 8.73 -17.68 -0.20
N THR A 85 9.92 -17.09 -0.28
CA THR A 85 10.72 -17.14 -1.51
C THR A 85 11.05 -18.57 -1.95
N PRO A 86 11.52 -19.49 -1.07
CA PRO A 86 11.70 -20.89 -1.44
C PRO A 86 10.41 -21.60 -1.84
N LEU A 87 9.30 -21.34 -1.12
CA LEU A 87 8.00 -21.93 -1.44
C LEU A 87 7.53 -21.51 -2.83
N PHE A 88 7.66 -20.23 -3.18
CA PHE A 88 7.36 -19.73 -4.53
C PHE A 88 8.22 -20.42 -5.58
N LYS A 89 9.49 -20.72 -5.30
CA LYS A 89 10.33 -21.48 -6.23
C LYS A 89 9.89 -22.93 -6.41
N VAL A 90 9.45 -23.60 -5.34
CA VAL A 90 8.85 -24.94 -5.45
C VAL A 90 7.55 -24.89 -6.25
N LEU A 91 6.70 -23.89 -6.01
CA LEU A 91 5.46 -23.70 -6.75
C LEU A 91 5.73 -23.46 -8.25
N GLU A 92 6.69 -22.59 -8.57
CA GLU A 92 7.12 -22.29 -9.94
C GLU A 92 7.58 -23.55 -10.68
N LEU A 93 8.38 -24.41 -10.03
CA LEU A 93 8.82 -25.69 -10.60
C LEU A 93 7.64 -26.63 -10.87
N ASN A 94 6.71 -26.77 -9.92
CA ASN A 94 5.53 -27.61 -10.08
C ASN A 94 4.60 -27.09 -11.19
N CYS A 95 4.33 -25.79 -11.21
CA CYS A 95 3.56 -25.15 -12.27
C CYS A 95 4.23 -25.33 -13.64
N GLY A 96 5.55 -25.23 -13.73
CA GLY A 96 6.30 -25.50 -14.96
C GLY A 96 6.12 -26.94 -15.46
N CYS A 97 6.10 -27.92 -14.56
CA CYS A 97 5.76 -29.30 -14.91
C CYS A 97 4.33 -29.44 -15.43
N CYS A 98 3.35 -28.84 -14.73
CA CYS A 98 1.95 -28.82 -15.17
C CYS A 98 1.80 -28.15 -16.54
N GLN A 99 2.52 -27.05 -16.80
CA GLN A 99 2.49 -26.34 -18.08
C GLN A 99 3.03 -27.22 -19.22
N LYS A 100 4.10 -27.98 -18.99
CA LYS A 100 4.62 -28.94 -19.98
C LYS A 100 3.62 -30.07 -20.27
N LEU A 101 3.02 -30.63 -19.21
CA LEU A 101 1.99 -31.66 -19.35
C LEU A 101 0.79 -31.13 -20.14
N TRP A 102 0.33 -29.93 -19.80
CA TRP A 102 -0.75 -29.26 -20.53
C TRP A 102 -0.38 -29.03 -22.00
N GLY A 103 0.82 -28.52 -22.29
CA GLY A 103 1.31 -28.33 -23.65
C GLY A 103 1.33 -29.63 -24.45
N MET A 104 1.81 -30.73 -23.86
CA MET A 104 1.75 -32.05 -24.48
C MET A 104 0.31 -32.49 -24.80
N CYS A 105 -0.63 -32.32 -23.87
CA CYS A 105 -2.03 -32.65 -24.09
C CYS A 105 -2.63 -31.83 -25.25
N VAL A 106 -2.31 -30.53 -25.32
CA VAL A 106 -2.74 -29.67 -26.43
C VAL A 106 -2.16 -30.18 -27.75
N HIS A 107 -0.86 -30.42 -27.82
CA HIS A 107 -0.21 -30.90 -29.05
C HIS A 107 -0.69 -32.28 -29.51
N CYS A 108 -0.95 -33.21 -28.61
CA CYS A 108 -1.42 -34.55 -29.00
C CYS A 108 -2.89 -34.58 -29.43
N CYS A 109 -3.74 -33.71 -28.89
CA CYS A 109 -5.19 -33.80 -29.08
C CYS A 109 -5.75 -32.66 -29.94
N LEU A 110 -5.35 -31.42 -29.68
CA LEU A 110 -5.91 -30.24 -30.33
C LEU A 110 -5.25 -29.96 -31.68
N ASP A 111 -3.93 -30.12 -31.81
CA ASP A 111 -3.24 -29.93 -33.10
C ASP A 111 -3.81 -30.82 -34.23
N PRO A 112 -4.00 -32.14 -34.07
CA PRO A 112 -4.60 -32.96 -35.14
C PRO A 112 -6.06 -32.58 -35.45
N CYS A 113 -6.83 -32.14 -34.45
CA CYS A 113 -8.18 -31.63 -34.69
C CYS A 113 -8.15 -30.32 -35.49
N CYS A 114 -7.23 -29.41 -35.17
CA CYS A 114 -7.05 -28.15 -35.86
C CYS A 114 -6.52 -28.36 -37.29
N GLU A 115 -5.59 -29.29 -37.52
CA GLU A 115 -5.14 -29.68 -38.86
C GLU A 115 -6.27 -30.27 -39.70
N ALA A 116 -7.06 -31.20 -39.14
CA ALA A 116 -8.21 -31.78 -39.84
C ALA A 116 -9.24 -30.72 -40.25
N CYS A 117 -9.56 -29.79 -39.34
CA CYS A 117 -10.41 -28.64 -39.66
C CYS A 117 -9.79 -27.75 -40.75
N GLY A 118 -8.48 -27.47 -40.66
CA GLY A 118 -7.75 -26.68 -41.67
C GLY A 118 -7.80 -27.31 -43.06
N LEU A 119 -7.67 -28.63 -43.17
CA LEU A 119 -7.78 -29.36 -44.43
C LEU A 119 -9.19 -29.28 -45.03
N LEU A 120 -10.25 -29.33 -44.21
CA LEU A 120 -11.63 -29.13 -44.67
C LEU A 120 -11.82 -27.73 -45.26
N PHE A 121 -11.39 -26.68 -44.57
CA PHE A 121 -11.49 -25.32 -45.09
C PHE A 121 -10.67 -25.11 -46.37
N HIS A 122 -9.52 -25.78 -46.50
CA HIS A 122 -8.72 -25.73 -47.71
C HIS A 122 -9.37 -26.45 -48.90
N ALA A 123 -10.09 -27.55 -48.65
CA ALA A 123 -10.88 -28.25 -49.66
C ALA A 123 -12.04 -27.38 -50.17
N PHE A 124 -12.73 -26.65 -49.29
CA PHE A 124 -13.81 -25.72 -49.68
C PHE A 124 -13.33 -24.51 -50.48
N LYS A 125 -12.08 -24.07 -50.30
CA LYS A 125 -11.51 -22.92 -51.05
C LYS A 125 -11.07 -23.28 -52.49
N LYS A 126 -10.94 -24.57 -52.80
CA LYS A 126 -10.47 -25.06 -54.12
C LYS A 126 -11.62 -25.49 -55.05
N SER A 127 -12.86 -25.49 -54.54
CA SER A 127 -14.10 -25.66 -55.33
C SER A 127 -14.70 -24.30 -55.66
#